data_AF-A0A8S0RIG1-F1
#
_entry.id   AF-A0A8S0RIG1-F1
#
_cell.length_a   1.000
_cell.length_b   1.000
_cell.length_c   1.000
_cell.angle_alpha   90.00
_cell.angle_beta   90.00
_cell.angle_gamma   90.00
#
_symmetry.space_group_name_H-M   'P 1'
#
loop_
_entity.id
_entity.type
_entity.pdbx_description
1 polymer ?
#
loop_
_entity_poly.entity_id
_entity_poly.type
_entity_poly.pdbx_seq_one_letter_code
_entity_poly.pdbx_strand_id
1 'polypeptide(L)'
;MCDGFSERASKSWLRSYHKSFNGFVAKMTEEEKEKIASMDTVVSIFPNTKKQLHTTRSWDFMGFPQDVERTKMESDVIVGILDTGIWPESESFNDEGFGPPPSKWKGSCQASSNFTCNK
;
A
#
# COMPACT_ATOMS: atom_id res chain seq x y z
N MET A 1 11.77 -4.18 40.02
CA MET A 1 12.78 -4.32 38.95
C MET A 1 12.17 -4.97 37.70
N CYS A 2 10.90 -4.67 37.35
CA CYS A 2 10.21 -5.22 36.18
C CYS A 2 9.77 -4.13 35.17
N ASP A 3 9.94 -2.85 35.50
CA ASP A 3 9.39 -1.74 34.70
C ASP A 3 10.20 -1.45 33.43
N GLY A 4 11.50 -1.77 33.42
CA GLY A 4 12.38 -1.51 32.28
C GLY A 4 12.13 -2.38 31.04
N PHE A 5 11.58 -3.59 31.20
CA PHE A 5 11.30 -4.49 30.07
C PHE A 5 10.05 -4.07 29.29
N SER A 6 9.00 -3.65 30.00
CA SER A 6 7.74 -3.19 29.41
C SER A 6 7.92 -1.91 28.59
N GLU A 7 8.73 -0.97 29.09
CA GLU A 7 9.00 0.29 28.40
C GLU A 7 9.81 0.08 27.11
N ARG A 8 10.76 -0.87 27.11
CA ARG A 8 11.55 -1.23 25.93
C ARG A 8 10.72 -1.95 24.88
N ALA A 9 9.86 -2.88 25.29
CA ALA A 9 8.95 -3.57 24.37
C ALA A 9 8.00 -2.58 23.67
N SER A 10 7.46 -1.60 24.41
CA SER A 10 6.61 -0.54 23.87
C SER A 10 7.36 0.36 22.86
N LYS A 11 8.60 0.76 23.17
CA LYS A 11 9.43 1.59 22.27
C LYS A 11 9.89 0.86 21.01
N SER A 12 10.00 -0.47 21.07
CA SER A 12 10.39 -1.30 19.93
C SER A 12 9.25 -1.59 18.96
N TRP A 13 8.00 -1.50 19.40
CA TRP A 13 6.83 -1.80 18.59
C TRP A 13 6.47 -0.67 17.62
N LEU A 14 6.37 -0.98 16.32
CA LEU A 14 6.12 0.03 15.28
C LEU A 14 4.70 -0.08 14.68
N ARG A 15 4.24 -1.29 14.41
CA ARG A 15 2.93 -1.51 13.77
C ARG A 15 2.44 -2.93 14.01
N SER A 16 1.12 -3.13 14.11
CA SER A 16 0.46 -4.43 14.06
C SER A 16 -0.55 -4.53 12.93
N TYR A 17 -0.74 -5.75 12.45
CA TYR A 17 -1.64 -6.14 11.38
C TYR A 17 -2.53 -7.28 11.89
N HIS A 18 -3.84 -7.15 11.69
CA HIS A 18 -4.85 -8.10 12.17
C HIS A 18 -5.92 -8.45 11.12
N LYS A 19 -5.93 -7.78 9.96
CA LYS A 19 -6.97 -7.95 8.95
C LYS A 19 -6.63 -9.05 7.95
N SER A 20 -5.63 -8.82 7.12
CA SER A 20 -5.24 -9.75 6.05
C SER A 20 -4.24 -10.81 6.51
N PHE A 21 -3.46 -10.50 7.55
CA PHE A 21 -2.56 -11.42 8.23
C PHE A 21 -2.39 -10.98 9.68
N ASN A 22 -2.00 -11.91 10.54
CA ASN A 22 -1.66 -11.64 11.93
C ASN A 22 -0.15 -11.48 12.04
N GLY A 23 0.31 -10.27 12.32
CA GLY A 23 1.74 -9.99 12.41
C GLY A 23 2.03 -8.58 12.90
N PHE A 24 3.29 -8.30 13.19
CA PHE A 24 3.74 -6.99 13.66
C PHE A 24 5.14 -6.66 13.14
N VAL A 25 5.48 -5.38 13.19
CA VAL A 25 6.81 -4.86 12.89
C VAL A 25 7.37 -4.28 14.19
N ALA A 26 8.57 -4.73 14.56
CA ALA A 26 9.27 -4.25 15.74
C ALA A 26 10.77 -4.11 15.48
N LYS A 27 11.42 -3.24 16.25
CA LYS A 27 12.88 -3.17 16.37
C LYS A 27 13.34 -4.23 17.36
N MET A 28 14.31 -5.05 16.97
CA MET A 28 14.75 -6.20 17.74
C MET A 28 16.27 -6.34 17.60
N THR A 29 16.93 -6.86 18.64
CA THR A 29 18.29 -7.39 18.49
C THR A 29 18.25 -8.79 17.87
N GLU A 30 19.39 -9.31 17.42
CA GLU A 30 19.44 -10.68 16.87
C GLU A 30 19.08 -11.71 17.95
N GLU A 31 19.47 -11.51 19.21
CA GLU A 31 19.11 -12.43 20.30
C GLU A 31 17.60 -12.41 20.61
N GLU A 32 16.95 -11.25 20.51
CA GLU A 32 15.50 -11.12 20.68
C GLU A 32 14.75 -11.80 19.52
N LYS A 33 15.23 -11.61 18.29
CA LYS A 33 14.70 -12.27 17.09
C LYS A 33 14.80 -13.80 17.22
N GLU A 34 15.93 -14.35 17.63
CA GLU A 34 16.11 -15.80 17.78
C GLU A 34 15.14 -16.39 18.81
N LYS A 35 14.95 -15.73 19.95
CA LYS A 35 13.99 -16.15 20.98
C LYS A 35 12.54 -16.14 20.50
N ILE A 36 12.17 -15.18 19.67
CA ILE A 36 10.81 -15.08 19.13
C ILE A 36 10.62 -16.08 17.98
N ALA A 37 11.66 -16.29 17.16
CA ALA A 37 11.64 -17.27 16.07
C ALA A 37 11.49 -18.71 16.60
N SER A 38 11.90 -19.00 17.83
CA SER A 38 11.72 -20.31 18.45
C SER A 38 10.34 -20.55 19.06
N MET A 39 9.41 -19.58 19.03
CA MET A 39 8.06 -19.75 19.55
C MET A 39 7.19 -20.47 18.52
N ASP A 40 6.48 -21.52 18.93
CA ASP A 40 5.58 -22.31 18.06
C ASP A 40 4.49 -21.48 17.37
N THR A 41 4.17 -20.30 17.90
CA THR A 41 3.16 -19.39 17.36
C THR A 41 3.68 -18.48 16.25
N VAL A 42 5.00 -18.46 16.01
CA VAL A 42 5.65 -17.57 15.04
C VAL A 42 5.94 -18.33 13.76
N VAL A 43 5.27 -17.94 12.67
CA VAL A 43 5.41 -18.59 11.35
C VAL A 43 6.72 -18.20 10.66
N SER A 44 7.11 -16.93 10.72
CA SER A 44 8.32 -16.43 10.06
C SER A 44 8.72 -15.07 10.60
N ILE A 45 10.02 -14.78 10.60
CA ILE A 45 10.58 -13.45 10.86
C ILE A 45 11.52 -13.09 9.71
N PHE A 46 11.39 -11.88 9.17
CA PHE A 46 12.25 -11.37 8.11
C PHE A 46 12.58 -9.89 8.31
N PRO A 47 13.76 -9.42 7.84
CA PRO A 47 14.13 -8.01 7.92
C PRO A 47 13.15 -7.11 7.15
N ASN A 48 12.81 -5.97 7.75
CA ASN A 48 12.05 -4.94 7.05
C ASN A 48 12.95 -4.16 6.09
N THR A 49 12.71 -4.27 4.78
CA THR A 49 13.52 -3.63 3.73
C THR A 49 12.72 -2.61 2.95
N LYS A 50 13.32 -1.46 2.63
CA LYS A 50 12.75 -0.52 1.66
C LYS A 50 12.86 -1.09 0.25
N LYS A 51 11.78 -1.02 -0.53
CA LYS A 51 11.79 -1.33 -1.96
C LYS A 51 12.12 -0.08 -2.76
N GLN A 52 12.77 -0.26 -3.90
CA GLN A 52 13.11 0.81 -4.84
C GLN A 52 12.10 0.83 -5.99
N LEU A 53 11.81 2.02 -6.51
CA LEU A 53 10.98 2.16 -7.71
C LEU A 53 11.70 1.53 -8.91
N HIS A 54 10.97 0.74 -9.70
CA HIS A 54 11.52 0.07 -10.88
C HIS A 54 11.32 0.87 -12.17
N THR A 55 10.28 1.69 -12.27
CA THR A 55 10.02 2.54 -13.44
C THR A 55 9.13 3.72 -13.07
N THR A 56 9.26 4.82 -13.81
CA THR A 56 8.31 5.94 -13.83
C THR A 56 7.55 6.04 -15.16
N ARG A 57 7.82 5.11 -16.10
CA ARG A 57 7.27 5.08 -17.46
C ARG A 57 6.75 3.68 -17.78
N SER A 58 5.60 3.32 -17.19
CA SER A 58 5.05 1.96 -17.29
C SER A 58 4.68 1.56 -18.73
N TRP A 59 4.19 2.50 -19.55
CA TRP A 59 3.79 2.21 -20.93
C TRP A 59 4.98 1.79 -21.80
N ASP A 60 6.05 2.59 -21.77
CA ASP A 60 7.30 2.30 -22.48
C ASP A 60 7.97 1.02 -21.94
N PHE A 61 7.95 0.85 -20.61
CA PHE A 61 8.51 -0.34 -19.95
C PHE A 61 7.84 -1.64 -20.39
N MET A 62 6.52 -1.62 -20.59
CA MET A 62 5.75 -2.78 -21.02
C MET A 62 5.72 -2.96 -22.56
N GLY A 63 6.18 -1.95 -23.31
CA GLY A 63 6.17 -1.98 -24.78
C GLY A 63 4.77 -1.91 -25.39
N PHE A 64 3.81 -1.24 -24.75
CA PHE A 64 2.44 -1.15 -25.26
C PHE A 64 2.34 -0.18 -26.45
N PRO A 65 1.51 -0.50 -27.48
CA PRO A 65 1.25 0.41 -28.58
C PRO A 65 0.50 1.64 -28.08
N GLN A 66 0.79 2.84 -28.58
CA GLN A 66 0.09 4.06 -28.16
C GLN A 66 -1.36 4.10 -28.65
N ASP A 67 -1.62 3.53 -29.82
CA ASP A 67 -2.95 3.45 -30.42
C ASP A 67 -3.59 2.09 -30.14
N VAL A 68 -4.75 2.10 -29.48
CA VAL A 68 -5.51 0.89 -29.13
C VAL A 68 -6.98 1.12 -29.46
N GLU A 69 -7.60 0.19 -30.20
CA GLU A 69 -9.04 0.19 -30.38
C GLU A 69 -9.75 -0.13 -29.06
N ARG A 70 -10.58 0.79 -28.59
CA ARG A 70 -11.24 0.70 -27.28
C ARG A 70 -12.54 -0.07 -27.37
N THR A 71 -12.76 -0.99 -26.42
CA THR A 71 -14.02 -1.74 -26.31
C THR A 71 -14.81 -1.33 -25.07
N LYS A 72 -16.14 -1.53 -25.08
CA LYS A 72 -17.01 -1.23 -23.91
C LYS A 72 -16.70 -2.08 -22.67
N MET A 73 -15.86 -3.12 -22.80
CA MET A 73 -15.49 -4.02 -21.72
C MET A 73 -14.45 -3.41 -20.75
N GLU A 74 -13.94 -2.20 -21.06
CA GLU A 74 -12.91 -1.50 -20.28
C GLU A 74 -13.49 -0.66 -19.11
N SER A 75 -14.71 -0.94 -18.65
CA SER A 75 -15.38 -0.22 -17.57
C SER A 75 -15.65 -1.12 -16.35
N ASP A 76 -16.02 -0.52 -15.20
CA ASP A 76 -16.29 -1.23 -13.94
C ASP A 76 -15.08 -1.99 -13.34
N VAL A 77 -13.84 -1.56 -13.60
CA VAL A 77 -12.63 -2.17 -13.03
C VAL A 77 -12.05 -1.27 -11.93
N ILE A 78 -11.62 -1.87 -10.81
CA ILE A 78 -10.92 -1.17 -9.73
C ILE A 78 -9.45 -1.61 -9.77
N VAL A 79 -8.55 -0.65 -10.03
CA VAL A 79 -7.11 -0.88 -10.07
C VAL A 79 -6.47 -0.24 -8.84
N GLY A 80 -5.81 -1.04 -8.01
CA GLY A 80 -5.05 -0.56 -6.85
C GLY A 80 -3.59 -0.33 -7.20
N ILE A 81 -3.09 0.88 -6.95
CA ILE A 81 -1.70 1.27 -7.22
C ILE A 81 -1.00 1.55 -5.89
N LEU A 82 0.09 0.83 -5.61
CA LEU A 82 0.97 1.05 -4.46
C LEU A 82 2.26 1.71 -4.95
N ASP A 83 2.26 3.03 -4.98
CA ASP A 83 3.40 3.84 -5.44
C ASP A 83 3.65 5.01 -4.47
N THR A 84 4.53 5.92 -4.87
CA THR A 84 4.88 7.16 -4.17
C THR A 84 3.77 8.20 -4.18
N GLY A 85 2.77 8.05 -5.04
CA GLY A 85 1.61 8.93 -5.11
C GLY A 85 1.13 9.14 -6.53
N ILE A 86 0.32 10.19 -6.70
CA ILE A 86 -0.27 10.63 -7.95
C ILE A 86 -0.37 12.17 -7.91
N TRP A 87 -0.54 12.80 -9.07
CA TRP A 87 -0.92 14.22 -9.19
C TRP A 87 -2.41 14.30 -9.56
N PRO A 88 -3.34 14.35 -8.58
CA PRO A 88 -4.78 14.32 -8.85
C PRO A 88 -5.26 15.49 -9.72
N GLU A 89 -4.52 16.59 -9.75
CA GLU A 89 -4.80 17.78 -10.53
C GLU A 89 -4.44 17.65 -12.02
N SER A 90 -3.79 16.57 -12.43
CA SER A 90 -3.46 16.34 -13.83
C SER A 90 -4.72 16.13 -14.66
N GLU A 91 -4.79 16.74 -15.85
CA GLU A 91 -5.88 16.54 -16.83
C GLU A 91 -6.15 15.07 -17.17
N SER A 92 -5.15 14.19 -17.02
CA SER A 92 -5.33 12.74 -17.21
C SER A 92 -6.29 12.09 -16.21
N PHE A 93 -6.62 12.78 -15.12
CA PHE A 93 -7.58 12.34 -14.11
C PHE A 93 -8.89 13.12 -14.16
N ASN A 94 -9.14 13.94 -15.19
CA ASN A 94 -10.44 14.57 -15.38
C ASN A 94 -11.52 13.49 -15.66
N ASP A 95 -12.63 13.56 -14.93
CA ASP A 95 -13.76 12.63 -15.02
C ASP A 95 -14.87 13.08 -15.99
N GLU A 96 -14.67 14.16 -16.74
CA GLU A 96 -15.61 14.63 -17.73
C GLU A 96 -15.90 13.54 -18.78
N GLY A 97 -17.19 13.18 -18.92
CA GLY A 97 -17.64 12.12 -19.82
C GLY A 97 -17.61 10.70 -19.22
N PHE A 98 -17.12 10.52 -17.99
CA PHE A 98 -17.17 9.24 -17.28
C PHE A 98 -18.44 9.09 -16.42
N GLY A 99 -18.85 7.83 -16.21
CA GLY A 99 -19.92 7.48 -15.29
C GLY A 99 -19.45 7.42 -13.83
N PRO A 100 -20.35 7.14 -12.88
CA PRO A 100 -19.98 7.03 -11.48
C PRO A 100 -18.99 5.90 -11.23
N PRO A 101 -18.23 5.93 -10.11
CA PRO A 101 -17.35 4.84 -9.73
C PRO A 101 -18.07 3.47 -9.66
N PRO A 102 -17.35 2.35 -9.88
CA PRO A 102 -17.87 0.99 -9.76
C PRO A 102 -18.69 0.79 -8.48
N SER A 103 -19.90 0.22 -8.56
CA SER A 103 -20.79 0.05 -7.39
C SER A 103 -20.19 -0.83 -6.27
N LYS A 104 -19.23 -1.69 -6.63
CA LYS A 104 -18.46 -2.53 -5.70
C LYS A 104 -17.32 -1.80 -5.00
N TRP A 105 -16.99 -0.57 -5.41
CA TRP A 105 -15.99 0.27 -4.75
C TRP A 105 -16.52 0.72 -3.38
N LYS A 106 -15.73 0.48 -2.32
CA LYS A 106 -16.07 0.83 -0.94
C LYS A 106 -15.12 1.85 -0.32
N GLY A 107 -14.18 2.38 -1.10
CA GLY A 107 -13.29 3.42 -0.65
C GLY A 107 -13.93 4.80 -0.74
N SER A 108 -13.24 5.80 -0.22
CA SER A 108 -13.62 7.21 -0.33
C SER A 108 -12.45 8.02 -0.87
N CYS A 109 -12.77 9.09 -1.58
CA CYS A 109 -11.75 10.08 -1.93
C CYS A 109 -11.39 10.91 -0.70
N GLN A 110 -10.10 11.08 -0.46
CA GLN A 110 -9.56 11.89 0.63
C GLN A 110 -9.09 13.22 0.08
N ALA A 111 -10.02 14.19 -0.02
CA ALA A 111 -9.69 15.54 -0.46
C ALA A 111 -8.64 16.16 0.48
N SER A 112 -7.75 16.98 -0.10
CA SER A 112 -6.80 17.81 0.65
C SER A 112 -6.96 19.27 0.22
N SER A 113 -6.23 20.20 0.84
CA SER A 113 -6.29 21.61 0.47
C SER A 113 -5.92 21.88 -1.00
N ASN A 114 -5.22 20.95 -1.65
CA ASN A 114 -4.59 21.17 -2.95
C ASN A 114 -5.32 20.48 -4.11
N PHE A 115 -6.40 19.73 -3.87
CA PHE A 115 -7.22 19.14 -4.92
C PHE A 115 -8.63 18.78 -4.43
N THR A 116 -9.57 18.72 -5.36
CA THR A 116 -10.95 18.27 -5.12
C THR A 116 -11.15 16.87 -5.66
N CYS A 117 -12.02 16.11 -4.99
CA CYS A 117 -12.45 14.80 -5.48
C CYS A 117 -13.33 14.94 -6.72
N ASN A 118 -13.10 14.05 -7.69
CA ASN A 118 -13.99 13.82 -8.83
C ASN A 118 -15.38 13.36 -8.35
N LYS A 119 -16.38 13.52 -9.23
CA LYS A 119 -17.80 13.32 -8.92
C LYS A 119 -18.22 11.85 -8.91
#